data_AF-A0A933EIL7-F1
#
_entry.id   AF-A0A933EIL7-F1
#
_cell.length_a   1.000
_cell.length_b   1.000
_cell.length_c   1.000
_cell.angle_alpha   90.00
_cell.angle_beta   90.00
_cell.angle_gamma   90.00
#
_symmetry.space_group_name_H-M   'P 1'
#
loop_
_entity.id
_entity.type
_entity.pdbx_description
1 polymer ?
#
loop_
_entity_poly.entity_id
_entity_poly.type
_entity_poly.pdbx_seq_one_letter_code
_entity_poly.pdbx_strand_id
1 'polypeptide(L)'
;MSTPRIFFSAERWSSFLTNPQHRTLHAVIITLLLLAHLALHYATYFPPLREPFANLPYFRLHSLHEAEFVFIIVYASLVFRLAGGLIAIIITAISSIPFAVTPYIFGRAPRTDELRDLVIQVAFILFMAFAIVLLQEFVTRERERRIWMAERVAEANLNLKSTNDELERVNQRLEQSNRELTALNQMVQSRVNSLYDHIQEAVEGEQTQLAPLPPSDLKTRFSGFLQRIDAVIRG
;
A
#
# COMPACT_ATOMS: atom_id res chain seq x y z
N MET A 1 -20.62 15.86 -38.64
CA MET A 1 -21.21 15.93 -37.30
C MET A 1 -20.67 14.77 -36.48
N SER A 2 -19.79 15.03 -35.52
CA SER A 2 -19.23 14.03 -34.62
C SER A 2 -20.21 13.80 -33.47
N THR A 3 -20.79 12.60 -33.39
CA THR A 3 -21.55 12.16 -32.21
C THR A 3 -20.62 12.13 -31.00
N PRO A 4 -20.96 12.80 -29.87
CA PRO A 4 -20.16 12.71 -28.67
C PRO A 4 -20.19 11.27 -28.16
N ARG A 5 -19.05 10.59 -28.21
CA ARG A 5 -18.86 9.29 -27.56
C ARG A 5 -18.85 9.53 -26.06
N ILE A 6 -20.02 9.40 -25.43
CA ILE A 6 -20.16 9.32 -23.98
C ILE A 6 -19.70 7.91 -23.55
N PHE A 7 -18.41 7.62 -23.74
CA PHE A 7 -17.80 6.43 -23.14
C PHE A 7 -17.32 6.82 -21.75
N PHE A 8 -18.15 6.50 -20.75
CA PHE A 8 -17.71 6.52 -19.37
C PHE A 8 -16.71 5.37 -19.18
N SER A 9 -15.46 5.70 -18.84
CA SER A 9 -14.45 4.68 -18.52
C SER A 9 -14.82 3.91 -17.26
N ALA A 10 -14.38 2.66 -17.15
CA ALA A 10 -14.60 1.82 -15.96
C ALA A 10 -14.08 2.48 -14.67
N GLU A 11 -13.00 3.26 -14.77
CA GLU A 11 -12.45 4.05 -13.66
C GLU A 11 -13.42 5.12 -13.18
N ARG A 12 -14.13 5.80 -14.09
CA ARG A 12 -15.11 6.84 -13.74
C ARG A 12 -16.35 6.25 -13.06
N TRP A 13 -16.77 5.05 -13.48
CA TRP A 13 -17.84 4.32 -12.81
C TRP A 13 -17.42 3.83 -11.42
N SER A 14 -16.22 3.26 -11.31
CA SER A 14 -15.69 2.83 -10.02
C SER A 14 -15.60 4.00 -9.05
N SER A 15 -15.10 5.15 -9.48
CA SER A 15 -14.98 6.33 -8.61
C SER A 15 -16.34 6.87 -8.19
N PHE A 16 -17.33 6.90 -9.08
CA PHE A 16 -18.70 7.28 -8.74
C PHE A 16 -19.29 6.39 -7.65
N LEU A 17 -19.21 5.06 -7.81
CA LEU A 17 -19.79 4.08 -6.88
C LEU A 17 -19.15 4.10 -5.50
N THR A 18 -17.84 4.39 -5.42
CA THR A 18 -17.10 4.38 -4.15
C THR A 18 -17.00 5.76 -3.48
N ASN A 19 -17.38 6.84 -4.17
CA ASN A 19 -17.25 8.20 -3.63
C ASN A 19 -18.24 8.41 -2.45
N PRO A 20 -17.75 8.73 -1.24
CA PRO A 20 -18.60 9.01 -0.09
C PRO A 20 -19.65 10.10 -0.32
N GLN A 21 -19.34 11.08 -1.17
CA GLN A 21 -20.22 12.22 -1.47
C GLN A 21 -21.52 11.80 -2.20
N HIS A 22 -21.52 10.66 -2.89
CA HIS A 22 -22.68 10.15 -3.60
C HIS A 22 -23.48 9.11 -2.82
N ARG A 23 -23.09 8.78 -1.58
CA ARG A 23 -23.78 7.76 -0.76
C ARG A 23 -25.27 8.04 -0.59
N THR A 24 -25.66 9.27 -0.31
CA THR A 24 -27.09 9.63 -0.19
C THR A 24 -27.85 9.36 -1.48
N LEU A 25 -27.28 9.70 -2.63
CA LEU A 25 -27.88 9.43 -3.94
C LEU A 25 -28.03 7.92 -4.17
N HIS A 26 -27.00 7.14 -3.88
CA HIS A 26 -27.08 5.68 -3.99
C HIS A 26 -28.12 5.06 -3.05
N ALA A 27 -28.23 5.56 -1.82
CA ALA A 27 -29.27 5.12 -0.88
C ALA A 27 -30.67 5.37 -1.46
N VAL A 28 -30.89 6.55 -2.06
CA VAL A 28 -32.15 6.88 -2.74
C VAL A 28 -32.39 5.95 -3.93
N ILE A 29 -31.38 5.70 -4.78
CA ILE A 29 -31.48 4.79 -5.92
C ILE A 29 -31.86 3.38 -5.44
N ILE A 30 -31.15 2.83 -4.46
CA ILE A 30 -31.44 1.50 -3.90
C ILE A 30 -32.86 1.45 -3.33
N THR A 31 -33.27 2.48 -2.59
CA THR A 31 -34.61 2.56 -2.02
C THR A 31 -35.67 2.56 -3.13
N LEU A 32 -35.48 3.37 -4.17
CA LEU A 32 -36.40 3.41 -5.32
C LEU A 32 -36.43 2.08 -6.07
N LEU A 33 -35.29 1.43 -6.27
CA LEU A 33 -35.20 0.11 -6.89
C LEU A 33 -35.93 -0.94 -6.06
N LEU A 34 -35.73 -0.98 -4.75
CA LEU A 34 -36.43 -1.89 -3.84
C LEU A 34 -37.93 -1.65 -3.86
N LEU A 35 -38.37 -0.39 -3.78
CA LEU A 35 -39.80 -0.05 -3.82
C LEU A 35 -40.45 -0.38 -5.16
N ALA A 36 -39.80 -0.04 -6.27
CA ALA A 36 -40.29 -0.35 -7.61
C ALA A 36 -40.36 -1.86 -7.84
N HIS A 37 -39.32 -2.59 -7.43
CA HIS A 37 -39.29 -4.03 -7.54
C HIS A 37 -40.38 -4.68 -6.67
N LEU A 38 -40.54 -4.25 -5.42
CA LEU A 38 -41.61 -4.74 -4.54
C LEU A 38 -43.00 -4.48 -5.14
N ALA A 39 -43.22 -3.28 -5.68
CA ALA A 39 -44.47 -2.92 -6.33
C ALA A 39 -44.76 -3.79 -7.54
N LEU A 40 -43.76 -4.05 -8.39
CA LEU A 40 -43.90 -4.94 -9.54
C LEU A 40 -44.13 -6.39 -9.11
N HIS A 41 -43.32 -6.90 -8.18
CA HIS A 41 -43.43 -8.27 -7.69
C HIS A 41 -44.82 -8.58 -7.10
N TYR A 42 -45.41 -7.60 -6.42
CA TYR A 42 -46.73 -7.73 -5.81
C TYR A 42 -47.89 -7.14 -6.63
N ALA A 43 -47.64 -6.61 -7.82
CA ALA A 43 -48.70 -5.99 -8.64
C ALA A 43 -49.83 -6.97 -8.96
N THR A 44 -49.49 -8.25 -9.18
CA THR A 44 -50.45 -9.32 -9.48
C THR A 44 -51.28 -9.79 -8.28
N TYR A 45 -50.91 -9.36 -7.07
CA TYR A 45 -51.65 -9.65 -5.83
C TYR A 45 -52.74 -8.62 -5.58
N PHE A 46 -52.66 -7.44 -6.21
CA PHE A 46 -53.68 -6.41 -6.10
C PHE A 46 -54.80 -6.67 -7.13
N PRO A 47 -56.06 -6.93 -6.71
CA PRO A 47 -57.11 -7.42 -7.62
C PRO A 47 -57.33 -6.56 -8.88
N PRO A 48 -57.36 -5.21 -8.81
CA PRO A 48 -57.52 -4.35 -9.99
C PRO A 48 -56.39 -4.47 -11.01
N LEU A 49 -55.19 -4.84 -10.57
CA LEU A 49 -53.98 -4.90 -11.40
C LEU A 49 -53.65 -6.33 -11.84
N ARG A 50 -54.33 -7.34 -11.27
CA ARG A 50 -54.07 -8.74 -11.54
C ARG A 50 -54.29 -9.12 -13.00
N GLU A 51 -55.46 -8.85 -13.57
CA GLU A 51 -55.76 -9.25 -14.95
C GLU A 51 -54.88 -8.55 -16.00
N PRO A 52 -54.63 -7.23 -15.91
CA PRO A 52 -53.74 -6.55 -16.86
C PRO A 52 -52.31 -7.11 -16.86
N PHE A 53 -51.77 -7.47 -15.68
CA PHE A 53 -50.38 -7.91 -15.56
C PHE A 53 -50.18 -9.43 -15.64
N ALA A 54 -51.18 -10.25 -15.33
CA ALA A 54 -51.06 -11.71 -15.33
C ALA A 54 -50.70 -12.32 -16.71
N ASN A 55 -50.97 -11.59 -17.79
CA ASN A 55 -50.67 -12.02 -19.15
C ASN A 55 -49.31 -11.56 -19.67
N LEU A 56 -48.62 -10.68 -18.94
CA LEU A 56 -47.32 -10.20 -19.35
C LEU A 56 -46.23 -11.23 -18.99
N PRO A 57 -45.29 -11.53 -19.92
CA PRO A 57 -44.23 -12.51 -19.70
C PRO A 57 -43.37 -12.25 -18.47
N TYR A 58 -43.11 -10.97 -18.18
CA TYR A 58 -42.33 -10.53 -17.03
C TYR A 58 -42.89 -11.09 -15.71
N PHE A 59 -44.19 -10.93 -15.47
CA PHE A 59 -44.85 -11.37 -14.22
C PHE A 59 -45.01 -12.90 -14.12
N ARG A 60 -44.74 -13.64 -15.21
CA ARG A 60 -44.71 -15.10 -15.22
C ARG A 60 -43.32 -15.69 -14.99
N LEU A 61 -42.27 -14.88 -15.14
CA LEU A 61 -40.88 -15.28 -14.95
C LEU A 61 -40.45 -15.04 -13.51
N HIS A 62 -40.79 -15.98 -12.64
CA HIS A 62 -40.46 -15.85 -11.23
C HIS A 62 -38.94 -15.75 -10.98
N SER A 63 -38.13 -16.54 -11.69
CA SER A 63 -36.66 -16.48 -11.62
C SER A 63 -36.05 -15.13 -12.05
N LEU A 64 -36.74 -14.36 -12.91
CA LEU A 64 -36.28 -13.03 -13.29
C LEU A 64 -36.38 -12.06 -12.11
N HIS A 65 -37.48 -12.10 -11.37
CA HIS A 65 -37.66 -11.24 -10.20
C HIS A 65 -36.64 -11.55 -9.10
N GLU A 66 -36.35 -12.83 -8.90
CA GLU A 66 -35.33 -13.28 -7.96
C GLU A 66 -33.94 -12.75 -8.33
N ALA A 67 -33.60 -12.76 -9.63
CA ALA A 67 -32.34 -12.21 -10.12
C ALA A 67 -32.24 -10.69 -9.91
N GLU A 68 -33.35 -9.96 -10.01
CA GLU A 68 -33.38 -8.51 -9.77
C GLU A 68 -33.13 -8.16 -8.30
N PHE A 69 -33.67 -8.93 -7.35
CA PHE A 69 -33.31 -8.77 -5.94
C PHE A 69 -31.81 -8.98 -5.71
N VAL A 70 -31.22 -10.03 -6.30
CA VAL A 70 -29.78 -10.28 -6.22
C VAL A 70 -28.99 -9.11 -6.79
N PHE A 71 -29.42 -8.54 -7.92
CA PHE A 71 -28.77 -7.37 -8.50
C PHE A 71 -28.78 -6.17 -7.54
N ILE A 72 -29.91 -5.87 -6.91
CA ILE A 72 -30.03 -4.77 -5.94
C ILE A 72 -29.13 -5.03 -4.72
N ILE A 73 -29.06 -6.27 -4.22
CA ILE A 73 -28.19 -6.67 -3.11
C ILE A 73 -26.71 -6.45 -3.47
N VAL A 74 -26.29 -6.89 -4.66
CA VAL A 74 -24.92 -6.70 -5.14
C VAL A 74 -24.60 -5.21 -5.26
N TYR A 75 -25.52 -4.42 -5.82
CA TYR A 75 -25.35 -2.97 -5.94
C TYR A 75 -25.23 -2.29 -4.57
N ALA A 76 -26.10 -2.64 -3.62
CA ALA A 76 -26.02 -2.14 -2.25
C ALA A 76 -24.70 -2.54 -1.57
N SER A 77 -24.22 -3.75 -1.83
CA SER A 77 -22.93 -4.23 -1.33
C SER A 77 -21.74 -3.47 -1.94
N LEU A 78 -21.81 -3.09 -3.22
CA LEU A 78 -20.75 -2.33 -3.88
C LEU A 78 -20.59 -0.94 -3.26
N VAL A 79 -21.70 -0.27 -2.96
CA VAL A 79 -21.67 1.11 -2.45
C VAL A 79 -21.44 1.16 -0.93
N PHE A 80 -22.13 0.31 -0.19
CA PHE A 80 -22.18 0.34 1.28
C PHE A 80 -21.47 -0.84 1.94
N ARG A 81 -20.66 -1.58 1.17
CA ARG A 81 -19.89 -2.75 1.60
C ARG A 81 -20.79 -3.83 2.20
N LEU A 82 -20.24 -4.66 3.08
CA LEU A 82 -20.95 -5.71 3.77
C LEU A 82 -22.28 -5.24 4.40
N ALA A 83 -22.30 -4.08 5.05
CA ALA A 83 -23.50 -3.57 5.74
C ALA A 83 -24.67 -3.35 4.78
N GLY A 84 -24.45 -2.72 3.62
CA GLY A 84 -25.52 -2.51 2.63
C GLY A 84 -26.04 -3.81 2.04
N GLY A 85 -25.13 -4.74 1.72
CA GLY A 85 -25.51 -6.06 1.23
C GLY A 85 -26.39 -6.82 2.23
N LEU A 86 -26.00 -6.83 3.51
CA LEU A 86 -26.76 -7.49 4.57
C LEU A 86 -28.14 -6.86 4.79
N ILE A 87 -28.24 -5.53 4.80
CA ILE A 87 -29.53 -4.83 4.93
C ILE A 87 -30.43 -5.19 3.75
N ALA A 88 -29.92 -5.17 2.52
CA ALA A 88 -30.69 -5.53 1.33
C ALA A 88 -31.14 -7.00 1.36
N ILE A 89 -30.30 -7.92 1.85
CA ILE A 89 -30.67 -9.33 2.05
C ILE A 89 -31.81 -9.46 3.06
N ILE A 90 -31.76 -8.75 4.18
CA ILE A 90 -32.83 -8.78 5.19
C ILE A 90 -34.14 -8.24 4.61
N ILE A 91 -34.10 -7.13 3.89
CA ILE A 91 -35.28 -6.56 3.22
C ILE A 91 -35.84 -7.58 2.23
N THR A 92 -34.97 -8.21 1.43
CA THR A 92 -35.37 -9.24 0.47
C THR A 92 -36.04 -10.41 1.18
N ALA A 93 -35.44 -10.93 2.25
CA ALA A 93 -35.98 -12.04 3.03
C ALA A 93 -37.39 -11.73 3.58
N ILE A 94 -37.58 -10.54 4.16
CA ILE A 94 -38.89 -10.08 4.65
C ILE A 94 -39.87 -9.96 3.48
N SER A 95 -39.43 -9.37 2.37
CA SER A 95 -40.26 -9.17 1.19
C SER A 95 -40.62 -10.47 0.47
N SER A 96 -39.90 -11.57 0.69
CA SER A 96 -40.22 -12.89 0.12
C SER A 96 -41.20 -13.71 0.97
N ILE A 97 -41.54 -13.27 2.19
CA ILE A 97 -42.48 -13.99 3.06
C ILE A 97 -43.85 -14.17 2.39
N PRO A 98 -44.50 -13.11 1.83
CA PRO A 98 -45.80 -13.27 1.18
C PRO A 98 -45.74 -14.26 0.00
N PHE A 99 -44.62 -14.33 -0.71
CA PHE A 99 -44.41 -15.31 -1.77
C PHE A 99 -44.42 -16.76 -1.24
N ALA A 100 -43.72 -17.05 -0.14
CA ALA A 100 -43.73 -18.38 0.47
C ALA A 100 -45.13 -18.82 0.93
N VAL A 101 -46.02 -17.87 1.26
CA VAL A 101 -47.40 -18.14 1.70
C VAL A 101 -48.46 -17.84 0.63
N THR A 102 -48.04 -17.67 -0.63
CA THR A 102 -48.92 -17.34 -1.77
C THR A 102 -50.20 -18.20 -1.85
N PRO A 103 -50.17 -19.53 -1.65
CA PRO A 103 -51.38 -20.36 -1.71
C PRO A 103 -52.47 -19.85 -0.75
N TYR A 104 -52.10 -19.47 0.47
CA TYR A 104 -53.02 -18.97 1.49
C TYR A 104 -53.54 -17.58 1.15
N ILE A 105 -52.70 -16.71 0.59
CA ILE A 105 -53.11 -15.36 0.16
C ILE A 105 -54.20 -15.43 -0.91
N PHE A 106 -54.11 -16.40 -1.82
CA PHE A 106 -55.13 -16.62 -2.86
C PHE A 106 -56.28 -17.53 -2.43
N GLY A 107 -56.39 -17.87 -1.14
CA GLY A 107 -57.49 -18.66 -0.59
C GLY A 107 -57.56 -20.10 -1.12
N ARG A 108 -56.44 -20.65 -1.60
CA ARG A 108 -56.36 -22.05 -2.06
C ARG A 108 -55.53 -22.89 -1.11
N ALA A 109 -55.84 -24.18 -1.04
CA ALA A 109 -54.94 -25.12 -0.39
C ALA A 109 -53.60 -25.19 -1.15
N PRO A 110 -52.46 -25.18 -0.45
CA PRO A 110 -51.18 -25.48 -1.08
C PRO A 110 -51.19 -26.91 -1.62
N ARG A 111 -50.54 -27.14 -2.76
CA ARG A 111 -50.28 -28.50 -3.24
C ARG A 111 -49.30 -29.18 -2.30
N THR A 112 -49.28 -30.52 -2.33
CA THR A 112 -48.27 -31.29 -1.60
C THR A 112 -46.89 -30.75 -1.93
N ASP A 113 -46.09 -30.50 -0.89
CA ASP A 113 -44.72 -29.97 -0.96
C ASP A 113 -44.51 -28.54 -1.48
N GLU A 114 -45.55 -27.86 -1.98
CA GLU A 114 -45.42 -26.54 -2.59
C GLU A 114 -44.78 -25.50 -1.65
N LEU A 115 -45.23 -25.43 -0.40
CA LEU A 115 -44.65 -24.51 0.59
C LEU A 115 -43.17 -24.80 0.87
N ARG A 116 -42.81 -26.09 0.94
CA ARG A 116 -41.43 -26.51 1.19
C ARG A 116 -40.55 -26.05 0.04
N ASP A 117 -40.99 -26.30 -1.19
CA ASP A 117 -40.21 -25.99 -2.39
C ASP A 117 -40.03 -24.46 -2.54
N LEU A 118 -41.08 -23.66 -2.28
CA LEU A 118 -41.01 -22.20 -2.27
C LEU A 118 -40.04 -21.67 -1.20
N VAL A 119 -40.09 -22.22 0.02
CA VAL A 119 -39.19 -21.82 1.10
C VAL A 119 -37.74 -22.20 0.79
N ILE A 120 -37.50 -23.39 0.25
CA ILE A 120 -36.15 -23.83 -0.17
C ILE A 120 -35.61 -22.92 -1.27
N GLN A 121 -36.44 -22.54 -2.23
CA GLN A 121 -36.06 -21.64 -3.31
C GLN A 121 -35.63 -20.26 -2.76
N VAL A 122 -36.46 -19.63 -1.94
CA VAL A 122 -36.13 -18.35 -1.29
C VAL A 122 -34.86 -18.47 -0.45
N ALA A 123 -34.74 -19.54 0.35
CA ALA A 123 -33.55 -19.79 1.17
C ALA A 123 -32.28 -19.93 0.32
N PHE A 124 -32.34 -20.64 -0.81
CA PHE A 124 -31.22 -20.80 -1.73
C PHE A 124 -30.78 -19.46 -2.33
N ILE A 125 -31.70 -18.61 -2.73
CA ILE A 125 -31.38 -17.29 -3.30
C ILE A 125 -30.76 -16.37 -2.26
N LEU A 126 -31.33 -16.32 -1.05
CA LEU A 126 -30.76 -15.55 0.05
C LEU A 126 -29.35 -16.04 0.40
N PHE A 127 -29.14 -17.36 0.40
CA PHE A 127 -27.82 -17.95 0.60
C PHE A 127 -26.83 -17.54 -0.50
N MET A 128 -27.23 -17.64 -1.78
CA MET A 128 -26.39 -17.23 -2.90
C MET A 128 -26.06 -15.74 -2.86
N ALA A 129 -27.04 -14.88 -2.57
CA ALA A 129 -26.84 -13.46 -2.43
C ALA A 129 -25.86 -13.15 -1.28
N PHE A 130 -26.01 -13.83 -0.14
CA PHE A 130 -25.09 -13.73 0.99
C PHE A 130 -23.67 -14.15 0.62
N ALA A 131 -23.51 -15.27 -0.08
CA ALA A 131 -22.20 -15.74 -0.54
C ALA A 131 -21.53 -14.73 -1.48
N ILE A 132 -22.30 -14.12 -2.40
CA ILE A 132 -21.79 -13.07 -3.30
C ILE A 132 -21.33 -11.84 -2.50
N VAL A 133 -22.13 -11.38 -1.54
CA VAL A 133 -21.77 -10.25 -0.66
C VAL A 133 -20.48 -10.53 0.11
N LEU A 134 -20.33 -11.74 0.67
CA LEU A 134 -19.11 -12.13 1.37
C LEU A 134 -17.89 -12.19 0.45
N LEU A 135 -18.03 -12.80 -0.73
CA LEU A 135 -16.96 -12.89 -1.72
C LEU A 135 -16.50 -11.49 -2.14
N GLN A 136 -17.45 -10.59 -2.39
CA GLN A 136 -17.16 -9.22 -2.77
C GLN A 136 -16.43 -8.45 -1.65
N GLU A 137 -16.86 -8.57 -0.40
CA GLU A 137 -16.17 -7.95 0.74
C GLU A 137 -14.76 -8.52 0.91
N PHE A 138 -14.58 -9.83 0.74
CA PHE A 138 -13.27 -10.47 0.79
C PHE A 138 -12.33 -9.92 -0.29
N VAL A 139 -12.77 -9.88 -1.54
CA VAL A 139 -11.99 -9.34 -2.67
C VAL A 139 -11.63 -7.87 -2.44
N THR A 140 -12.57 -7.08 -1.92
CA THR A 140 -12.36 -5.65 -1.67
C THR A 140 -11.31 -5.44 -0.57
N ARG A 141 -11.43 -6.16 0.55
CA ARG A 141 -10.45 -6.09 1.65
C ARG A 141 -9.06 -6.54 1.22
N GLU A 142 -8.98 -7.58 0.40
CA GLU A 142 -7.70 -8.08 -0.10
C GLU A 142 -7.03 -7.05 -1.02
N ARG A 143 -7.80 -6.37 -1.88
CA ARG A 143 -7.29 -5.27 -2.71
C ARG A 143 -6.77 -4.10 -1.86
N GLU A 144 -7.52 -3.69 -0.85
CA GLU A 144 -7.10 -2.63 0.10
C GLU A 144 -5.80 -3.01 0.81
N ARG A 145 -5.68 -4.26 1.28
CA ARG A 145 -4.44 -4.77 1.90
C ARG A 145 -3.25 -4.72 0.96
N ARG A 146 -3.42 -5.11 -0.30
CA ARG A 146 -2.33 -5.10 -1.30
C ARG A 146 -1.83 -3.69 -1.59
N ILE A 147 -2.75 -2.71 -1.70
CA ILE A 147 -2.38 -1.31 -1.91
C ILE A 147 -1.58 -0.80 -0.69
N TRP A 148 -2.08 -1.04 0.52
CA TRP A 148 -1.40 -0.65 1.75
C TRP A 148 -0.01 -1.29 1.88
N MET A 149 0.13 -2.57 1.54
CA MET A 149 1.42 -3.25 1.52
C MET A 149 2.37 -2.66 0.47
N ALA A 150 1.87 -2.33 -0.72
CA ALA A 150 2.67 -1.70 -1.76
C ALA A 150 3.18 -0.32 -1.34
N GLU A 151 2.35 0.49 -0.69
CA GLU A 151 2.74 1.78 -0.10
C GLU A 151 3.84 1.61 0.96
N ARG A 152 3.69 0.65 1.87
CA ARG A 152 4.72 0.34 2.88
C ARG A 152 6.04 -0.10 2.26
N VAL A 153 6.00 -0.93 1.22
CA VAL A 153 7.22 -1.36 0.51
C VAL A 153 7.87 -0.17 -0.20
N ALA A 154 7.08 0.72 -0.81
CA ALA A 154 7.59 1.94 -1.42
C ALA A 154 8.28 2.85 -0.39
N GLU A 155 7.67 3.04 0.78
CA GLU A 155 8.27 3.79 1.90
C GLU A 155 9.57 3.14 2.40
N ALA A 156 9.57 1.82 2.61
CA ALA A 156 10.77 1.09 3.02
C ALA A 156 11.91 1.23 2.01
N ASN A 157 11.60 1.18 0.70
CA ASN A 157 12.58 1.38 -0.36
C ASN A 157 13.17 2.80 -0.37
N LEU A 158 12.36 3.83 -0.08
CA LEU A 158 12.86 5.20 0.05
C LEU A 158 13.81 5.34 1.24
N ASN A 159 13.49 4.74 2.38
CA ASN A 159 14.34 4.75 3.57
C ASN A 159 15.66 3.97 3.36
N LEU A 160 15.60 2.84 2.66
CA LEU A 160 16.81 2.10 2.28
C LEU A 160 17.70 2.92 1.35
N LYS A 161 17.10 3.63 0.38
CA LYS A 161 17.84 4.51 -0.52
C LYS A 161 18.54 5.64 0.24
N SER A 162 17.85 6.31 1.16
CA SER A 162 18.47 7.40 1.94
C SER A 162 19.60 6.90 2.83
N THR A 163 19.45 5.71 3.41
CA THR A 163 20.49 5.07 4.22
C THR A 163 21.70 4.70 3.37
N ASN A 164 21.47 4.22 2.14
CA ASN A 164 22.55 3.90 1.20
C ASN A 164 23.31 5.17 0.76
N ASP A 165 22.59 6.27 0.48
CA ASP A 165 23.20 7.57 0.15
C ASP A 165 24.04 8.12 1.34
N GLU A 166 23.59 7.90 2.57
CA GLU A 166 24.35 8.26 3.77
C GLU A 166 25.62 7.42 3.93
N LEU A 167 25.51 6.10 3.71
CA LEU A 167 26.64 5.19 3.75
C LEU A 167 27.71 5.56 2.72
N GLU A 168 27.28 5.94 1.51
CA GLU A 168 28.19 6.39 0.46
C GLU A 168 28.94 7.67 0.85
N ARG A 169 28.25 8.64 1.48
CA ARG A 169 28.89 9.86 2.02
C ARG A 169 29.89 9.54 3.13
N VAL A 170 29.57 8.61 4.02
CA VAL A 170 30.49 8.16 5.07
C VAL A 170 31.72 7.49 4.46
N ASN A 171 31.54 6.64 3.45
CA ASN A 171 32.64 5.97 2.77
C ASN A 171 33.57 6.97 2.05
N GLN A 172 33.01 7.98 1.38
CA GLN A 172 33.80 9.07 0.76
C GLN A 172 34.63 9.85 1.79
N ARG A 173 34.06 10.15 2.97
CA ARG A 173 34.80 10.81 4.07
C ARG A 173 35.93 9.94 4.59
N LEU A 174 35.70 8.63 4.74
CA LEU A 174 36.72 7.68 5.15
C LEU A 174 37.86 7.61 4.13
N GLU A 175 37.55 7.55 2.83
CA GLU A 175 38.56 7.59 1.78
C GLU A 175 39.38 8.88 1.81
N GLN A 176 38.73 10.03 1.98
CA GLN A 176 39.43 11.30 2.09
C GLN A 176 40.36 11.32 3.31
N SER A 177 39.86 10.92 4.48
CA SER A 177 40.67 10.85 5.70
C SER A 177 41.86 9.89 5.56
N ASN A 178 41.67 8.76 4.86
CA ASN A 178 42.75 7.82 4.59
C ASN A 178 43.82 8.41 3.66
N ARG A 179 43.42 9.20 2.65
CA ARG A 179 44.37 9.93 1.77
C ARG A 179 45.16 10.97 2.56
N GLU A 180 44.49 11.73 3.44
CA GLU A 180 45.14 12.72 4.31
C GLU A 180 46.14 12.05 5.27
N LEU A 181 45.76 10.93 5.89
CA LEU A 181 46.67 10.14 6.75
C LEU A 181 47.87 9.61 5.97
N THR A 182 47.67 9.15 4.73
CA THR A 182 48.76 8.69 3.87
C THR A 182 49.72 9.82 3.52
N ALA A 183 49.19 11.00 3.17
CA ALA A 183 50.00 12.19 2.90
C ALA A 183 50.76 12.67 4.15
N LEU A 184 50.12 12.65 5.33
CA LEU A 184 50.78 12.96 6.59
C LEU A 184 51.91 11.99 6.89
N ASN A 185 51.70 10.68 6.69
CA ASN A 185 52.72 9.67 6.90
C ASN A 185 53.92 9.86 5.97
N GLN A 186 53.68 10.16 4.68
CA GLN A 186 54.74 10.50 3.73
C GLN A 186 55.51 11.76 4.14
N MET A 187 54.81 12.79 4.63
CA MET A 187 55.44 14.01 5.13
C MET A 187 56.32 13.74 6.35
N VAL A 188 55.83 12.94 7.31
CA VAL A 188 56.60 12.54 8.48
C VAL A 188 57.83 11.74 8.08
N GLN A 189 57.70 10.75 7.20
CA GLN A 189 58.85 10.00 6.69
C GLN A 189 59.87 10.89 5.98
N SER A 190 59.41 11.84 5.16
CA SER A 190 60.29 12.81 4.49
C SER A 190 61.04 13.69 5.50
N ARG A 191 60.36 14.20 6.54
CA ARG A 191 61.01 14.96 7.62
C ARG A 191 62.02 14.11 8.39
N VAL A 192 61.69 12.86 8.70
CA VAL A 192 62.58 11.93 9.40
C VAL A 192 63.84 11.65 8.57
N ASN A 193 63.69 11.36 7.27
CA ASN A 193 64.83 11.13 6.39
C ASN A 193 65.70 12.38 6.24
N SER A 194 65.10 13.55 6.04
CA SER A 194 65.82 14.82 5.98
C SER A 194 66.62 15.09 7.27
N LEU A 195 66.00 14.87 8.44
CA LEU A 195 66.70 15.00 9.72
C LEU A 195 67.86 14.02 9.84
N TYR A 196 67.67 12.77 9.39
CA TYR A 196 68.73 11.77 9.36
C TYR A 196 69.91 12.23 8.49
N ASP A 197 69.64 12.72 7.28
CA ASP A 197 70.66 13.24 6.37
C ASP A 197 71.41 14.44 6.98
N HIS A 198 70.71 15.40 7.60
CA HIS A 198 71.33 16.56 8.26
C HIS A 198 72.21 16.16 9.44
N ILE A 199 71.77 15.18 10.25
CA ILE A 199 72.57 14.64 11.35
C ILE A 199 73.80 13.92 10.81
N GLN A 200 73.66 13.10 9.77
CA GLN A 200 74.78 12.40 9.16
C GLN A 200 75.82 13.37 8.57
N GLU A 201 75.38 14.40 7.85
CA GLU A 201 76.27 15.44 7.31
C GLU A 201 76.99 16.19 8.44
N ALA A 202 76.30 16.53 9.54
CA ALA A 202 76.92 17.15 10.70
C ALA A 202 77.98 16.25 11.35
N VAL A 203 77.72 14.94 11.44
CA VAL A 203 78.67 13.94 11.97
C VAL A 203 79.88 13.76 11.06
N GLU A 204 79.68 13.66 9.74
CA GLU A 204 80.76 13.54 8.75
C GLU A 204 81.61 14.82 8.68
N GLY A 205 80.98 15.99 8.74
CA GLY A 205 81.68 17.28 8.80
C GLY A 205 82.56 17.42 10.06
N GLU A 206 82.13 16.83 11.18
CA GLU A 206 82.92 16.81 12.41
C GLU A 206 84.06 15.78 12.37
N GLN A 207 83.83 14.60 11.78
CA GLN A 207 84.88 13.60 11.51
C GLN A 207 85.97 14.11 10.56
N THR A 208 85.61 14.91 9.57
CA THR A 208 86.58 15.51 8.63
C THR A 208 87.45 16.58 9.32
N GLN A 209 86.98 17.16 10.43
CA GLN A 209 87.72 18.10 11.27
C GLN A 209 88.51 17.44 12.42
N LEU A 210 88.53 16.11 12.50
CA LEU A 210 89.38 15.35 13.43
C LEU A 210 90.79 15.16 12.84
N ALA A 211 91.52 16.27 12.70
CA ALA A 211 92.98 16.24 12.79
C ALA A 211 93.38 16.08 14.28
N PRO A 212 94.48 15.38 14.63
CA PRO A 212 94.80 15.08 16.03
C PRO A 212 95.07 16.38 16.78
N LEU A 213 94.17 16.73 17.70
CA LEU A 213 94.21 17.95 18.52
C LEU A 213 94.24 17.60 20.01
N PRO A 214 94.84 18.46 20.86
CA PRO A 214 95.11 18.17 22.26
C PRO A 214 93.83 18.05 23.11
N PRO A 215 93.85 17.24 24.18
CA PRO A 215 92.67 16.83 24.94
C PRO A 215 91.91 17.95 25.68
N SER A 216 92.44 19.17 25.76
CA SER A 216 91.80 20.31 26.42
C SER A 216 90.59 20.89 25.64
N ASP A 217 90.52 20.68 24.32
CA ASP A 217 89.49 21.30 23.46
C ASP A 217 88.31 20.38 23.11
N LEU A 218 88.40 19.09 23.46
CA LEU A 218 87.37 18.09 23.16
C LEU A 218 86.03 18.40 23.84
N LYS A 219 86.06 18.90 25.09
CA LYS A 219 84.85 19.16 25.86
C LYS A 219 84.03 20.32 25.30
N THR A 220 84.72 21.36 24.84
CA THR A 220 84.11 22.57 24.24
C THR A 220 83.55 22.28 22.85
N ARG A 221 84.24 21.47 22.05
CA ARG A 221 83.71 21.01 20.76
C ARG A 221 82.50 20.10 20.92
N PHE A 222 82.56 19.12 21.82
CA PHE A 222 81.44 18.21 22.06
C PHE A 222 80.19 18.93 22.56
N SER A 223 80.33 19.95 23.44
CA SER A 223 79.18 20.76 23.84
C SER A 223 78.62 21.57 22.66
N GLY A 224 79.47 22.13 21.80
CA GLY A 224 79.04 22.87 20.60
C GLY A 224 78.40 21.98 19.53
N PHE A 225 78.79 20.71 19.45
CA PHE A 225 78.14 19.70 18.61
C PHE A 225 76.75 19.34 19.14
N LEU A 226 76.63 19.04 20.44
CA LEU A 226 75.34 18.78 21.06
C LEU A 226 74.38 19.98 20.94
N GLN A 227 74.90 21.21 21.03
CA GLN A 227 74.10 22.42 20.82
C GLN A 227 73.62 22.56 19.37
N ARG A 228 74.43 22.14 18.38
CA ARG A 228 74.02 22.12 16.97
C ARG A 228 73.00 21.04 16.69
N ILE A 229 73.14 19.85 17.26
CA ILE A 229 72.12 18.80 17.18
C ILE A 229 70.80 19.26 17.83
N ASP A 230 70.84 19.86 19.02
CA ASP A 230 69.65 20.37 19.72
C ASP A 230 68.98 21.52 18.93
N ALA A 231 69.77 22.35 18.23
CA ALA A 231 69.24 23.38 17.34
C ALA A 231 68.55 22.81 16.08
N VAL A 232 69.07 21.72 15.51
CA VAL A 232 68.47 21.02 14.37
C VAL A 232 67.18 20.29 14.77
N ILE A 233 67.11 19.74 15.99
CA ILE A 233 65.91 19.05 16.50
C ILE A 233 64.77 20.02 16.85
N ARG A 234 65.08 21.26 17.24
CA ARG A 234 64.09 22.26 17.69
C ARG A 234 63.61 23.24 16.60
N GLY A 235 64.25 23.26 15.42
CA GLY A 235 63.81 24.03 14.24
C GLY A 235 62.80 23.27 13.40
#